data_AF-K9VZM4-F1
#
_entry.id   AF-K9VZM4-F1
#
_cell.length_a   1.000
_cell.length_b   1.000
_cell.length_c   1.000
_cell.angle_alpha   90.00
_cell.angle_beta   90.00
_cell.angle_gamma   90.00
#
_symmetry.space_group_name_H-M   'P 1'
#
loop_
_entity.id
_entity.type
_entity.pdbx_description
1 polymer ?
#
loop_
_entity_poly.entity_id
_entity_poly.type
_entity_poly.pdbx_seq_one_letter_code
_entity_poly.pdbx_strand_id
1 'polypeptide(L)' 'MKLIAGRLDYLISQLSDLIDQIPDENLEDAWKVMQGVYYDLYILQAIQQSRQNVQPGDTLSREEALQFLHF' A
#
# COMPACT_ATOMS: atom_id res chain seq x y z
N MET A 1 0.41 17.62 -8.76
CA MET A 1 1.25 16.40 -8.62
C MET A 1 2.69 16.70 -8.20
N LYS A 2 3.45 17.58 -8.89
CA LYS A 2 4.86 17.90 -8.53
C LYS A 2 5.09 18.36 -7.08
N LEU A 3 4.18 19.15 -6.51
CA LEU A 3 4.28 19.63 -5.12
C LEU A 3 4.11 18.50 -4.08
N ILE A 4 3.29 17.49 -4.39
CA ILE A 4 3.04 16.35 -3.51
C ILE A 4 4.23 15.38 -3.58
N ALA A 5 4.74 15.13 -4.79
CA ALA A 5 5.95 14.31 -4.99
C ALA A 5 7.16 14.89 -4.23
N GLY A 6 7.43 16.19 -4.36
CA GLY A 6 8.55 16.82 -3.64
C GLY A 6 8.38 16.83 -2.11
N ARG A 7 7.15 16.86 -1.59
CA ARG A 7 6.89 16.69 -0.14
C ARG A 7 7.08 15.25 0.30
N LEU A 8 6.73 14.27 -0.54
CA LEU A 8 6.96 12.86 -0.27
C LEU A 8 8.45 12.55 -0.19
N ASP A 9 9.22 13.03 -1.16
CA ASP A 9 10.69 12.84 -1.21
C ASP A 9 11.36 13.44 0.04
N TYR A 10 10.91 14.63 0.46
CA TYR A 10 11.37 15.26 1.69
C TYR A 10 11.02 14.41 2.93
N LEU A 11 9.78 13.93 3.04
CA LEU A 11 9.36 13.09 4.17
C LEU A 11 10.10 11.76 4.21
N ILE A 12 10.38 11.14 3.06
CA ILE A 12 11.18 9.93 2.95
C ILE A 12 12.61 10.18 3.42
N SER A 13 13.22 11.30 3.04
CA SER A 13 14.57 11.66 3.49
C SER A 13 14.67 11.84 5.01
N GLN A 14 13.62 12.38 5.63
CA GLN A 14 13.53 12.55 7.08
C GLN A 14 13.25 11.23 7.81
N LEU A 15 12.63 10.27 7.14
CA LEU A 15 12.26 8.99 7.76
C LEU A 15 13.50 8.19 8.19
N SER A 16 14.57 8.22 7.38
CA SER A 16 15.82 7.53 7.71
C SER A 16 16.43 8.08 8.99
N ASP A 17 16.56 9.41 9.08
CA ASP A 17 17.12 10.07 10.27
C ASP A 17 16.26 9.83 11.52
N LEU A 18 14.93 9.71 11.36
CA LEU A 18 14.02 9.41 12.45
C LEU A 18 14.13 7.95 12.92
N ILE A 19 14.33 7.00 11.99
CA ILE A 19 14.55 5.59 12.32
C ILE A 19 15.85 5.43 13.12
N ASP A 20 16.92 6.11 12.72
CA ASP A 20 18.22 6.07 13.39
C ASP A 20 18.19 6.64 14.82
N GLN A 21 17.16 7.43 15.15
CA GLN A 21 16.93 7.99 16.49
C GLN A 21 16.06 7.10 17.38
N ILE A 22 15.46 6.03 16.84
CA ILE A 22 14.64 5.09 17.62
C ILE A 22 15.58 4.08 18.29
N PRO A 23 15.52 3.93 19.62
CA PRO A 23 16.26 2.87 20.31
C PRO A 23 15.83 1.50 19.79
N ASP A 24 16.78 0.58 19.62
CA ASP A 24 16.54 -0.75 19.05
C ASP A 24 15.38 -1.49 19.75
N GLU A 25 15.28 -1.35 21.08
CA GLU A 25 14.20 -1.96 21.87
C GLU A 25 12.79 -1.46 21.51
N ASN A 26 12.68 -0.27 20.92
CA ASN A 26 11.42 0.35 20.52
C ASN A 26 11.16 0.22 19.01
N LEU A 27 12.15 -0.25 18.24
CA LEU A 27 12.06 -0.37 16.78
C LEU A 27 10.98 -1.38 16.37
N GLU A 28 10.87 -2.50 17.11
CA GLU A 28 9.87 -3.53 16.85
C GLU A 28 8.43 -2.98 17.01
N ASP A 29 8.20 -2.19 18.05
CA ASP A 29 6.88 -1.61 18.31
C ASP A 29 6.54 -0.48 17.34
N ALA A 30 7.53 0.34 16.96
CA ALA A 30 7.37 1.32 15.89
C ALA A 30 7.03 0.63 14.55
N TRP A 31 7.69 -0.49 14.23
CA TRP A 31 7.41 -1.29 13.04
C TRP A 31 5.99 -1.86 13.06
N LYS A 32 5.52 -2.42 14.17
CA LYS A 32 4.13 -2.95 14.27
C LYS A 32 3.08 -1.90 13.94
N VAL A 33 3.26 -0.67 14.39
CA VAL A 33 2.36 0.45 14.08
C VAL A 33 2.45 0.84 12.60
N MET A 34 3.66 1.00 12.08
CA MET A 34 3.87 1.35 10.67
C MET A 34 3.36 0.28 9.70
N GLN A 35 3.49 -1.00 10.06
CA GLN A 35 3.11 -2.13 9.23
C GLN A 35 1.61 -2.11 8.91
N GLY A 36 0.76 -1.80 9.89
CA GLY A 36 -0.69 -1.67 9.67
C GLY A 36 -1.01 -0.57 8.66
N VAL A 37 -0.43 0.62 8.87
CA VAL A 37 -0.63 1.77 7.97
C VAL A 37 -0.11 1.48 6.56
N TYR A 38 1.03 0.80 6.44
CA TYR A 38 1.59 0.40 5.15
C TYR A 38 0.66 -0.56 4.41
N TYR A 39 0.11 -1.58 5.09
CA TYR A 39 -0.83 -2.51 4.47
C TYR A 39 -2.13 -1.84 4.03
N ASP A 40 -2.69 -0.97 4.86
CA ASP A 40 -3.89 -0.21 4.50
C ASP A 40 -3.66 0.65 3.25
N LEU A 41 -2.54 1.38 3.21
CA LEU A 41 -2.17 2.20 2.05
C LEU A 41 -1.94 1.35 0.80
N TYR A 42 -1.25 0.23 0.93
CA TYR A 42 -0.98 -0.70 -0.17
C TYR A 42 -2.28 -1.23 -0.78
N ILE A 43 -3.21 -1.71 0.04
CA ILE A 43 -4.50 -2.23 -0.43
C ILE A 43 -5.36 -1.12 -1.05
N LEU A 44 -5.40 0.07 -0.44
CA LEU A 44 -6.13 1.21 -1.00
C LEU A 44 -5.58 1.63 -2.37
N GLN A 45 -4.27 1.65 -2.56
CA GLN A 45 -3.65 1.92 -3.86
C GLN A 45 -4.01 0.84 -4.88
N ALA A 46 -3.96 -0.43 -4.50
CA ALA A 46 -4.34 -1.54 -5.39
C ALA A 46 -5.82 -1.44 -5.81
N ILE A 47 -6.73 -1.12 -4.88
CA ILE A 47 -8.15 -0.89 -5.18
C ILE A 47 -8.31 0.30 -6.12
N GLN A 48 -7.63 1.42 -5.86
CA GLN A 48 -7.72 2.60 -6.71
C GLN A 48 -7.24 2.31 -8.13
N GLN A 49 -6.12 1.61 -8.29
CA GLN A 49 -5.59 1.20 -9.59
C GLN A 49 -6.55 0.25 -10.29
N SER A 50 -7.09 -0.74 -9.58
CA SER A 50 -8.11 -1.64 -10.11
C SER A 50 -9.32 -0.85 -10.62
N ARG A 51 -9.86 0.10 -9.85
CA ARG A 51 -11.00 0.92 -10.29
C ARG A 51 -10.70 1.81 -11.50
N GLN A 52 -9.44 2.22 -11.70
CA GLN A 52 -9.03 2.99 -12.87
C GLN A 52 -8.89 2.13 -14.14
N ASN A 53 -8.53 0.86 -13.96
CA ASN A 53 -8.16 -0.03 -15.05
C ASN A 53 -9.24 -1.07 -15.40
N VAL A 54 -10.20 -1.32 -14.50
CA VAL A 54 -11.27 -2.30 -14.68
C VAL A 54 -12.52 -1.60 -15.22
N GLN A 55 -12.96 -2.02 -16.40
CA GLN A 55 -14.24 -1.67 -16.99
C GLN A 55 -15.33 -2.69 -16.61
N PRO A 56 -16.62 -2.33 -16.68
CA PRO A 56 -17.70 -3.29 -16.59
C PRO A 56 -17.51 -4.41 -17.63
N GLY A 57 -17.32 -5.65 -17.17
CA GLY A 57 -17.03 -6.83 -18.01
C GLY A 57 -15.61 -7.39 -17.87
N ASP A 58 -14.67 -6.64 -17.26
CA ASP A 58 -13.29 -7.12 -17.02
C ASP A 58 -13.18 -8.01 -15.77
N THR A 59 -14.17 -7.96 -14.89
CA THR A 59 -14.28 -8.84 -13.71
C THR A 59 -15.14 -10.06 -14.02
N LEU A 60 -14.63 -11.23 -13.67
CA LEU A 60 -15.38 -12.49 -13.75
C LEU A 60 -16.57 -12.47 -12.79
N SER A 61 -17.71 -12.97 -13.25
CA SER A 61 -18.80 -13.41 -12.38
C SER A 61 -18.30 -14.57 -11.48
N ARG A 62 -19.08 -14.88 -10.44
CA ARG A 62 -18.77 -16.04 -9.59
C ARG A 62 -18.73 -17.34 -10.40
N GLU A 63 -19.65 -17.55 -11.35
CA GLU A 63 -19.64 -18.75 -12.20
C GLU A 63 -18.41 -18.77 -13.12
N GLU A 64 -18.05 -17.63 -13.71
CA GLU A 64 -16.89 -17.50 -14.60
C GLU A 64 -15.58 -17.72 -13.85
N ALA A 65 -15.47 -17.24 -12.61
CA ALA A 65 -14.31 -17.45 -11.76
C ALA A 65 -14.13 -18.94 -11.38
N LEU A 66 -15.23 -19.63 -11.07
CA LEU A 66 -15.18 -21.06 -10.75
C LEU A 66 -14.73 -21.90 -11.97
N GLN A 67 -15.25 -21.57 -13.16
CA GLN A 67 -14.80 -22.21 -14.41
C GLN A 67 -13.32 -21.93 -14.72
N PHE A 68 -12.87 -20.69 -14.53
CA PHE A 68 -11.47 -20.31 -14.75
C PHE A 68 -10.51 -21.03 -13.79
N LEU A 69 -10.91 -21.19 -12.53
CA LEU A 69 -10.12 -21.87 -11.50
C LEU A 69 -10.16 -23.41 -11.62
N HIS A 70 -10.83 -23.96 -12.64
CA HIS A 70 -11.01 -25.40 -12.85
C HIS A 70 -11.64 -26.12 -11.63
N PHE A 71 -12.53 -25.44 -10.90
CA PHE A 71 -13.35 -26.03 -9.84
C PHE A 71 -14.66 -26.60 -10.38
#